data_AF-A0A0M2K1N5-F1
#
_entry.id   AF-A0A0M2K1N5-F1
#
_cell.length_a   1.000
_cell.length_b   1.000
_cell.length_c   1.000
_cell.angle_alpha   90.00
_cell.angle_beta   90.00
_cell.angle_gamma   90.00
#
_symmetry.space_group_name_H-M   'P 1'
#
loop_
_entity.id
_entity.type
_entity.pdbx_description
1 polymer ?
#
loop_
_entity_poly.entity_id
_entity_poly.type
_entity_poly.pdbx_seq_one_letter_code
_entity_poly.pdbx_strand_id
1 'polypeptide(L)'
;MDTQPPPAEHADARHARLRASQLDAFERSLRDHLDNLPTTWTVAKKSDRCWAIVDVHGTPRTATRYTTKRAAIEAHGDRQHDRQLQDRTHWYLGEADARSRPLEADETALVNWVISETSPDLEWVDRNGLACRAEMTCAGAAAIHRFDEHGFDVWGYDRDGRYAPAYDRAPLQASPFPVRDDTAPAVEPASQG
;
A
#
# COMPACT_ATOMS: atom_id res chain seq x y z
N MET A 1 -37.08 16.88 -36.58
CA MET A 1 -37.07 17.70 -35.35
C MET A 1 -35.98 17.11 -34.48
N ASP A 2 -34.78 17.66 -34.59
CA ASP A 2 -33.66 17.29 -33.73
C ASP A 2 -33.85 18.01 -32.40
N THR A 3 -34.42 17.29 -31.45
CA THR A 3 -34.53 17.76 -30.06
C THR A 3 -33.14 17.64 -29.45
N GLN A 4 -32.30 18.66 -29.64
CA GLN A 4 -31.03 18.75 -28.94
C GLN A 4 -31.35 18.84 -27.43
N PRO A 5 -30.83 17.92 -26.61
CA PRO A 5 -31.12 17.91 -25.18
C PRO A 5 -30.66 19.22 -24.52
N PRO A 6 -31.31 19.65 -23.42
CA PRO A 6 -31.00 20.91 -22.76
C PRO A 6 -29.51 20.99 -22.35
N PRO A 7 -28.91 22.19 -22.33
CA PRO A 7 -27.47 22.36 -22.09
C PRO A 7 -26.96 21.78 -20.76
N ALA A 8 -27.84 21.60 -19.77
CA ALA A 8 -27.51 20.91 -18.52
C ALA A 8 -27.22 19.41 -18.72
N GLU A 9 -28.00 18.72 -19.54
CA GLU A 9 -27.78 17.29 -19.85
C GLU A 9 -26.46 17.07 -20.60
N HIS A 10 -26.04 18.03 -21.43
CA HIS A 10 -24.73 18.01 -22.07
C HIS A 10 -23.57 18.24 -21.09
N ALA A 11 -23.76 19.08 -20.07
CA ALA A 11 -22.76 19.32 -19.03
C ALA A 11 -22.59 18.10 -18.13
N ASP A 12 -23.70 17.48 -17.70
CA ASP A 12 -23.69 16.28 -16.86
C ASP A 12 -23.08 15.08 -17.60
N ALA A 13 -23.46 14.87 -18.87
CA ALA A 13 -22.86 13.82 -19.69
C ALA A 13 -21.35 14.04 -19.92
N ARG A 14 -20.91 15.30 -20.04
CA ARG A 14 -19.48 15.64 -20.15
C ARG A 14 -18.76 15.36 -18.84
N HIS A 15 -19.34 15.74 -17.69
CA HIS A 15 -18.76 15.46 -16.38
C HIS A 15 -18.64 13.97 -16.11
N ALA A 16 -19.66 13.18 -16.44
CA ALA A 16 -19.62 11.72 -16.32
C ALA A 16 -18.48 11.10 -17.14
N ARG A 17 -18.29 11.55 -18.40
CA ARG A 17 -17.18 11.08 -19.25
C ARG A 17 -15.81 11.45 -18.70
N LEU A 18 -15.66 12.68 -18.19
CA LEU A 18 -14.42 13.12 -17.57
C LEU A 18 -14.11 12.30 -16.32
N ARG A 19 -15.12 12.03 -15.49
CA ARG A 19 -14.97 11.20 -14.29
C ARG A 19 -14.57 9.76 -14.64
N ALA A 20 -15.22 9.15 -15.62
CA ALA A 20 -14.84 7.81 -16.10
C ALA A 20 -13.38 7.79 -16.59
N SER A 21 -12.97 8.78 -17.37
CA SER A 21 -11.58 8.89 -17.84
C SER A 21 -10.57 9.07 -16.70
N GLN A 22 -10.95 9.79 -15.64
CA GLN A 22 -10.13 9.93 -14.43
C GLN A 22 -10.00 8.61 -13.67
N LEU A 23 -11.09 7.86 -13.52
CA LEU A 23 -11.07 6.54 -12.88
C LEU A 23 -10.22 5.55 -13.68
N ASP A 24 -10.33 5.51 -15.00
CA ASP A 24 -9.47 4.67 -15.85
C ASP A 24 -7.98 5.00 -15.72
N ALA A 25 -7.64 6.28 -15.56
CA ALA A 25 -6.27 6.72 -15.36
C ALA A 25 -5.78 6.37 -13.94
N PHE A 26 -6.64 6.52 -12.94
CA PHE A 26 -6.38 6.15 -11.56
C PHE A 26 -6.14 4.64 -11.43
N GLU A 27 -7.00 3.81 -12.02
CA GLU A 27 -6.89 2.34 -12.04
C GLU A 27 -5.57 1.88 -12.67
N ARG A 28 -5.23 2.42 -13.85
CA ARG A 28 -3.94 2.12 -14.50
C ARG A 28 -2.76 2.50 -13.62
N SER A 29 -2.85 3.66 -12.96
CA SER A 29 -1.78 4.10 -12.07
C SER A 29 -1.70 3.29 -10.78
N LEU A 30 -2.82 2.78 -10.27
CA LEU A 30 -2.87 1.89 -9.11
C LEU A 30 -2.22 0.55 -9.47
N ARG A 31 -2.62 -0.07 -10.59
CA ARG A 31 -2.03 -1.34 -11.04
C ARG A 31 -0.53 -1.22 -11.26
N ASP A 32 -0.07 -0.18 -11.98
CA ASP A 32 1.36 0.10 -12.14
C ASP A 32 2.09 0.26 -10.79
N HIS A 33 1.43 0.87 -9.81
CA HIS A 33 2.01 1.04 -8.48
C HIS A 33 2.15 -0.30 -7.74
N LEU A 34 1.14 -1.15 -7.78
CA LEU A 34 1.13 -2.46 -7.13
C LEU A 34 2.06 -3.47 -7.80
N ASP A 35 2.19 -3.42 -9.12
CA ASP A 35 3.10 -4.29 -9.88
C ASP A 35 4.59 -3.92 -9.67
N ASN A 36 4.86 -2.69 -9.23
CA ASN A 36 6.22 -2.13 -9.12
C ASN A 36 6.60 -1.75 -7.68
N LEU A 37 6.29 -2.61 -6.72
CA LEU A 37 6.71 -2.48 -5.32
C LEU A 37 8.24 -2.53 -5.15
N PRO A 38 8.82 -1.97 -4.06
CA PRO A 38 10.28 -1.85 -3.90
C PRO A 38 10.99 -3.21 -3.85
N THR A 39 10.28 -4.24 -3.40
CA THR A 39 10.74 -5.63 -3.39
C THR A 39 11.05 -6.19 -4.77
N THR A 40 10.45 -5.61 -5.81
CA THR A 40 10.66 -6.01 -7.21
C THR A 40 11.82 -5.26 -7.89
N TRP A 41 12.39 -4.25 -7.22
CA TRP A 41 13.40 -3.40 -7.82
C TRP A 41 14.78 -4.05 -7.81
N THR A 42 15.60 -3.70 -8.80
CA THR A 42 16.96 -4.21 -8.95
C THR A 42 17.93 -3.11 -9.35
N VAL A 43 19.22 -3.34 -9.12
CA VAL A 43 20.29 -2.42 -9.54
C VAL A 43 20.77 -2.79 -10.94
N ALA A 44 20.59 -1.88 -11.90
CA ALA A 44 20.99 -2.07 -13.29
C ALA A 44 22.00 -1.02 -13.76
N LYS A 45 22.93 -1.43 -14.63
CA LYS A 45 23.84 -0.52 -15.34
C LYS A 45 23.11 0.14 -16.50
N LYS A 46 23.21 1.47 -16.63
CA LYS A 46 22.54 2.25 -17.69
C LYS A 46 23.50 2.84 -18.71
N SER A 47 24.69 3.24 -18.27
CA SER A 47 25.77 3.66 -19.16
C SER A 47 27.12 3.51 -18.43
N ASP A 48 28.20 4.00 -19.04
CA ASP A 48 29.48 4.03 -18.34
C ASP A 48 29.38 4.88 -17.07
N ARG A 49 29.86 4.34 -15.96
CA ARG A 49 29.75 4.94 -14.62
C ARG A 49 28.34 5.45 -14.28
N CYS A 50 27.30 4.77 -14.75
CA CYS A 50 25.92 5.11 -14.44
C CYS A 50 25.13 3.85 -14.09
N TRP A 51 24.71 3.79 -12.84
CA TRP A 51 23.89 2.74 -12.25
C TRP A 51 22.59 3.36 -11.74
N ALA A 52 21.50 2.62 -11.82
CA ALA A 52 20.20 3.07 -11.34
C ALA A 52 19.43 1.91 -10.73
N ILE A 53 18.54 2.25 -9.81
CA ILE A 53 17.53 1.32 -9.30
C ILE A 53 16.39 1.34 -10.31
N VAL A 54 16.04 0.15 -10.80
CA VAL A 54 15.04 -0.06 -11.85
C VAL A 54 13.98 -1.02 -11.38
N ASP A 55 12.78 -0.87 -11.93
CA ASP A 55 11.70 -1.85 -11.78
C ASP A 55 11.92 -3.10 -12.66
N VAL A 56 10.93 -3.99 -12.65
CA VAL A 56 10.91 -5.24 -13.43
C VAL A 56 10.96 -5.00 -14.94
N HIS A 57 10.53 -3.82 -15.40
CA HIS A 57 10.58 -3.41 -16.81
C HIS A 57 11.88 -2.70 -17.17
N GLY A 58 12.79 -2.51 -16.20
CA GLY A 58 14.04 -1.80 -16.39
C GLY A 58 13.87 -0.27 -16.40
N THR A 59 12.71 0.26 -16.03
CA THR A 59 12.50 1.71 -15.95
C THR A 59 13.13 2.24 -14.67
N PRO A 60 13.93 3.33 -14.71
CA PRO A 60 14.51 3.93 -13.52
C PRO A 60 13.43 4.46 -12.58
N ARG A 61 13.38 3.96 -11.34
CA ARG A 61 12.43 4.44 -10.32
C ARG A 61 12.98 5.56 -9.46
N THR A 62 14.31 5.74 -9.48
CA THR A 62 14.99 6.82 -8.78
C THR A 62 15.53 7.85 -9.78
N ALA A 63 15.27 9.13 -9.53
CA ALA A 63 15.88 10.22 -10.30
C ALA A 63 17.41 10.24 -10.14
N THR A 64 17.89 9.84 -8.96
CA THR A 64 19.32 9.71 -8.65
C THR A 64 19.98 8.64 -9.52
N ARG A 65 21.12 9.00 -10.12
CA ARG A 65 22.02 8.08 -10.82
C ARG A 65 23.29 7.90 -9.99
N TYR A 66 23.72 6.66 -9.84
CA TYR A 66 24.90 6.31 -9.05
C TYR A 66 26.09 6.10 -9.96
N THR A 67 27.24 6.61 -9.54
CA THR A 67 28.49 6.46 -10.30
C THR A 67 29.09 5.06 -10.20
N THR A 68 28.72 4.30 -9.17
CA THR A 68 29.21 2.94 -8.91
C THR A 68 28.07 1.99 -8.59
N LYS A 69 28.27 0.69 -8.89
CA LYS A 69 27.32 -0.38 -8.53
C LYS A 69 27.12 -0.46 -7.02
N ARG A 70 28.21 -0.32 -6.26
CA ARG A 70 28.21 -0.42 -4.79
C ARG A 70 27.31 0.66 -4.16
N ALA A 71 27.47 1.92 -4.59
CA ALA A 71 26.62 3.01 -4.10
C ALA A 71 25.13 2.78 -4.43
N ALA A 72 24.82 2.20 -5.59
CA ALA A 72 23.45 1.85 -5.95
C ALA A 72 22.87 0.71 -5.07
N ILE A 73 23.70 -0.29 -4.74
CA ILE A 73 23.30 -1.39 -3.84
C ILE A 73 23.11 -0.87 -2.41
N GLU A 74 24.04 -0.05 -1.91
CA GLU A 74 23.94 0.58 -0.59
C GLU A 74 22.67 1.43 -0.51
N ALA A 75 22.41 2.31 -1.49
CA ALA A 75 21.20 3.13 -1.50
C ALA A 75 19.90 2.34 -1.67
N HIS A 76 19.93 1.20 -2.36
CA HIS A 76 18.80 0.26 -2.43
C HIS A 76 18.57 -0.42 -1.07
N GLY A 77 19.64 -0.85 -0.40
CA GLY A 77 19.58 -1.44 0.94
C GLY A 77 19.11 -0.45 2.01
N ASP A 78 19.50 0.83 1.88
CA ASP A 78 19.12 1.92 2.78
C ASP A 78 17.68 2.40 2.58
N ARG A 79 16.96 1.90 1.56
CA ARG A 79 15.53 2.16 1.30
C ARG A 79 15.16 3.64 1.23
N GLN A 80 16.12 4.49 0.84
CA GLN A 80 15.96 5.94 0.82
C GLN A 80 14.80 6.39 -0.09
N HIS A 81 14.49 5.59 -1.11
CA HIS A 81 13.47 5.89 -2.13
C HIS A 81 12.12 5.22 -1.84
N ASP A 82 12.03 4.37 -0.83
CA ASP A 82 10.82 3.60 -0.53
C ASP A 82 9.75 4.49 0.12
N ARG A 83 10.15 5.58 0.78
CA ARG A 83 9.24 6.46 1.52
C ARG A 83 8.11 7.00 0.65
N GLN A 84 8.42 7.56 -0.52
CA GLN A 84 7.39 8.13 -1.39
C GLN A 84 6.42 7.06 -1.91
N LEU A 85 6.94 5.87 -2.18
CA LEU A 85 6.11 4.75 -2.64
C LEU A 85 5.24 4.23 -1.50
N GLN A 86 5.76 4.12 -0.28
CA GLN A 86 5.02 3.72 0.91
C GLN A 86 3.94 4.72 1.29
N ASP A 87 4.25 6.02 1.29
CA ASP A 87 3.27 7.08 1.55
C ASP A 87 2.11 6.97 0.54
N ARG A 88 2.42 6.61 -0.71
CA ARG A 88 1.43 6.37 -1.76
C ARG A 88 0.66 5.05 -1.59
N THR A 89 1.33 3.96 -1.18
CA THR A 89 0.67 2.68 -0.85
C THR A 89 -0.30 2.86 0.31
N HIS A 90 0.13 3.53 1.39
CA HIS A 90 -0.71 3.85 2.53
C HIS A 90 -1.93 4.70 2.12
N TRP A 91 -1.71 5.69 1.25
CA TRP A 91 -2.80 6.49 0.70
C TRP A 91 -3.83 5.66 -0.07
N TYR A 92 -3.39 4.77 -0.96
CA TYR A 92 -4.30 3.85 -1.68
C TYR A 92 -5.08 2.97 -0.70
N LEU A 93 -4.42 2.49 0.37
CA LEU A 93 -5.02 1.60 1.37
C LEU A 93 -5.80 2.35 2.47
N GLY A 94 -6.06 3.65 2.30
CA GLY A 94 -6.87 4.45 3.22
C GLY A 94 -6.16 4.93 4.48
N GLU A 95 -4.88 4.60 4.67
CA GLU A 95 -4.01 5.18 5.70
C GLU A 95 -3.41 6.50 5.18
N ALA A 96 -4.21 7.56 5.13
CA ALA A 96 -3.75 8.84 4.59
C ALA A 96 -2.90 9.65 5.58
N ASP A 97 -1.76 10.18 5.12
CA ASP A 97 -1.13 11.36 5.72
C ASP A 97 -2.13 12.54 5.68
N ALA A 98 -2.16 13.38 6.72
CA ALA A 98 -3.09 14.50 6.88
C ALA A 98 -3.04 15.54 5.73
N ARG A 99 -2.00 15.47 4.88
CA ARG A 99 -1.79 16.33 3.71
C ARG A 99 -2.36 15.76 2.41
N SER A 100 -2.73 14.48 2.40
CA SER A 100 -3.24 13.81 1.21
C SER A 100 -4.76 14.00 1.13
N ARG A 101 -5.29 14.16 -0.09
CA ARG A 101 -6.74 14.19 -0.29
C ARG A 101 -7.33 12.82 0.11
N PRO A 102 -8.50 12.75 0.74
CA PRO A 102 -9.17 11.46 0.95
C PRO A 102 -9.58 10.86 -0.40
N LEU A 103 -9.53 9.52 -0.50
CA LEU A 103 -10.08 8.81 -1.66
C LEU A 103 -11.60 9.03 -1.75
N GLU A 104 -12.09 9.25 -2.96
CA GLU A 104 -13.54 9.29 -3.21
C GLU A 104 -14.14 7.89 -3.17
N ALA A 105 -15.46 7.79 -2.99
CA ALA A 105 -16.15 6.50 -2.86
C ALA A 105 -15.88 5.55 -4.04
N ASP A 106 -15.92 6.06 -5.28
CA ASP A 106 -15.64 5.26 -6.48
C ASP A 106 -14.18 4.81 -6.54
N GLU A 107 -13.24 5.64 -6.08
CA GLU A 107 -11.81 5.32 -6.05
C GLU A 107 -11.53 4.25 -5.00
N THR A 108 -12.15 4.35 -3.82
CA THR A 108 -12.07 3.33 -2.76
C THR A 108 -12.66 2.00 -3.23
N ALA A 109 -13.81 2.02 -3.90
CA ALA A 109 -14.42 0.81 -4.45
C ALA A 109 -13.49 0.17 -5.49
N LEU A 110 -12.86 0.99 -6.35
CA LEU A 110 -11.91 0.51 -7.35
C LEU A 110 -10.62 -0.03 -6.73
N VAL A 111 -10.09 0.61 -5.68
CA VAL A 111 -8.94 0.09 -4.92
C VAL A 111 -9.26 -1.30 -4.34
N ASN A 112 -10.38 -1.42 -3.62
CA ASN A 112 -10.80 -2.69 -3.02
C ASN A 112 -10.94 -3.78 -4.09
N TRP A 113 -11.50 -3.43 -5.25
CA TRP A 113 -11.64 -4.35 -6.36
C TRP A 113 -10.29 -4.78 -6.94
N VAL A 114 -9.38 -3.85 -7.26
CA VAL A 114 -8.05 -4.17 -7.81
C VAL A 114 -7.24 -5.01 -6.83
N ILE A 115 -7.30 -4.73 -5.52
CA ILE A 115 -6.60 -5.54 -4.51
C ILE A 115 -7.21 -6.94 -4.42
N SER A 116 -8.53 -7.06 -4.50
CA SER A 116 -9.18 -8.38 -4.53
C SER A 116 -8.81 -9.20 -5.77
N GLU A 117 -8.54 -8.56 -6.91
CA GLU A 117 -8.07 -9.22 -8.14
C GLU A 117 -6.59 -9.60 -8.09
N THR A 118 -5.75 -8.72 -7.54
CA THR A 118 -4.27 -8.88 -7.52
C THR A 118 -3.82 -9.93 -6.49
N SER A 119 -4.77 -10.52 -5.74
CA SER A 119 -4.62 -11.61 -4.78
C SER A 119 -4.05 -11.19 -3.40
N PRO A 120 -4.31 -12.00 -2.35
CA PRO A 120 -4.08 -11.67 -0.94
C PRO A 120 -2.61 -11.60 -0.51
N ASP A 121 -1.64 -11.79 -1.41
CA ASP A 121 -0.21 -11.90 -1.08
C ASP A 121 0.58 -10.66 -1.47
N LEU A 122 -0.08 -9.49 -1.57
CA LEU A 122 0.62 -8.23 -1.79
C LEU A 122 1.50 -7.93 -0.57
N GLU A 123 2.71 -8.45 -0.57
CA GLU A 123 3.71 -8.26 0.47
C GLU A 123 4.76 -7.24 0.04
N TRP A 124 5.07 -6.32 0.94
CA TRP A 124 6.20 -5.41 0.80
C TRP A 124 6.91 -5.27 2.13
N VAL A 125 8.04 -4.56 2.14
CA VAL A 125 8.73 -4.22 3.39
C VAL A 125 8.66 -2.71 3.58
N ASP A 126 8.26 -2.25 4.77
CA ASP A 126 8.18 -0.83 5.08
C ASP A 126 9.57 -0.21 5.31
N ARG A 127 9.61 1.11 5.54
CA ARG A 127 10.86 1.86 5.79
C ARG A 127 11.56 1.44 7.08
N ASN A 128 10.85 0.82 8.01
CA ASN A 128 11.37 0.37 9.29
C ASN A 128 11.90 -1.06 9.22
N GLY A 129 11.78 -1.75 8.08
CA GLY A 129 12.20 -3.15 7.98
C GLY A 129 11.07 -4.17 8.14
N LEU A 130 9.84 -3.73 8.40
CA LEU A 130 8.72 -4.63 8.74
C LEU A 130 8.06 -5.19 7.50
N ALA A 131 7.76 -6.48 7.50
CA ALA A 131 6.96 -7.10 6.45
C ALA A 131 5.53 -6.56 6.55
N CYS A 132 4.97 -6.14 5.43
CA CYS A 132 3.62 -5.61 5.31
C CYS A 132 2.85 -6.43 4.29
N ARG A 133 1.55 -6.63 4.52
CA ARG A 133 0.66 -7.32 3.59
C ARG A 133 -0.63 -6.51 3.45
N ALA A 134 -1.14 -6.40 2.23
CA ALA A 134 -2.51 -5.89 2.03
C ALA A 134 -3.47 -7.08 2.00
N GLU A 135 -4.49 -7.03 2.84
CA GLU A 135 -5.53 -8.06 2.91
C GLU A 135 -6.92 -7.44 2.83
N MET A 136 -7.87 -8.22 2.33
CA MET A 136 -9.28 -7.86 2.37
C MET A 136 -9.85 -8.23 3.74
N THR A 137 -10.30 -7.22 4.47
CA THR A 137 -11.03 -7.44 5.74
C THR A 137 -12.37 -8.11 5.48
N CYS A 138 -12.95 -8.74 6.50
CA CYS A 138 -14.30 -9.31 6.45
C CYS A 138 -15.39 -8.27 6.06
N ALA A 139 -15.10 -6.99 6.23
CA ALA A 139 -15.97 -5.88 5.83
C ALA A 139 -15.85 -5.51 4.34
N GLY A 140 -15.00 -6.20 3.56
CA GLY A 140 -14.77 -5.92 2.15
C GLY A 140 -13.92 -4.68 1.89
N ALA A 141 -13.16 -4.22 2.89
CA ALA A 141 -12.21 -3.11 2.76
C ALA A 141 -10.78 -3.65 2.78
N ALA A 142 -9.92 -3.12 1.91
CA ALA A 142 -8.49 -3.40 1.96
C ALA A 142 -7.85 -2.75 3.21
N ALA A 143 -6.98 -3.49 3.89
CA ALA A 143 -6.24 -3.03 5.06
C ALA A 143 -4.77 -3.46 4.98
N ILE A 144 -3.90 -2.70 5.67
CA ILE A 144 -2.48 -3.02 5.83
C ILE A 144 -2.28 -3.79 7.13
N HIS A 145 -1.73 -5.00 7.03
CA HIS A 145 -1.21 -5.76 8.15
C HIS A 145 0.32 -5.63 8.18
N ARG A 146 0.90 -5.38 9.35
CA ARG A 146 2.35 -5.25 9.55
C ARG A 146 2.80 -6.35 10.48
N PHE A 147 3.85 -7.07 10.08
CA PHE A 147 4.42 -8.20 10.80
C PHE A 147 5.83 -7.87 11.27
N ASP A 148 6.16 -8.33 12.46
CA ASP A 148 7.51 -8.26 13.03
C ASP A 148 8.47 -9.26 12.35
N GLU A 149 9.72 -9.27 12.83
CA GLU A 149 10.77 -10.18 12.34
C GLU A 149 10.45 -11.67 12.58
N HIS A 150 9.52 -11.96 13.48
CA HIS A 150 9.04 -13.31 13.78
C HIS A 150 7.80 -13.70 12.96
N GLY A 151 7.28 -12.77 12.14
CA GLY A 151 6.13 -13.01 11.27
C GLY A 151 4.78 -12.84 11.96
N PHE A 152 4.74 -12.16 13.11
CA PHE A 152 3.50 -11.90 13.86
C PHE A 152 3.08 -10.43 13.75
N ASP A 153 1.79 -10.20 13.67
CA ASP A 153 1.23 -8.86 13.71
C ASP A 153 1.18 -8.28 15.14
N VAL A 154 0.76 -7.01 15.25
CA VAL A 154 0.61 -6.32 16.54
C VAL A 154 -0.33 -7.07 17.50
N TRP A 155 -1.27 -7.86 16.98
CA TRP A 155 -2.24 -8.63 17.74
C TRP A 155 -1.77 -10.06 18.06
N GLY A 156 -0.61 -10.48 17.58
CA GLY A 156 -0.04 -11.81 17.83
C GLY A 156 -0.54 -12.91 16.88
N TYR A 157 -1.12 -12.52 15.75
CA TYR A 157 -1.51 -13.43 14.69
C TYR A 157 -0.39 -13.56 13.65
N ASP A 158 -0.11 -14.80 13.23
CA ASP A 158 0.77 -15.06 12.10
C ASP A 158 0.07 -14.76 10.75
N ARG A 159 0.80 -14.95 9.65
CA ARG A 159 0.29 -14.77 8.27
C ARG A 159 -0.85 -15.72 7.89
N ASP A 160 -1.03 -16.81 8.64
CA ASP A 160 -2.12 -17.78 8.46
C ASP A 160 -3.34 -17.42 9.34
N GLY A 161 -3.29 -16.31 10.09
CA GLY A 161 -4.33 -15.93 11.03
C GLY A 161 -4.37 -16.82 12.28
N ARG A 162 -3.30 -17.53 12.60
CA ARG A 162 -3.20 -18.30 13.84
C ARG A 162 -2.64 -17.43 14.96
N TYR A 163 -3.41 -17.32 16.03
CA TYR A 163 -2.95 -16.68 17.25
C TYR A 163 -1.90 -17.56 17.92
N ALA A 164 -0.69 -17.04 18.13
CA ALA A 164 0.30 -17.69 18.97
C ALA A 164 0.16 -17.13 20.40
N PRO A 165 -0.37 -17.90 21.38
CA PRO A 165 -0.62 -17.41 22.74
C PRO A 165 0.66 -17.17 23.57
N ALA A 166 1.84 -17.28 22.95
CA ALA A 166 3.11 -17.40 23.66
C ALA A 166 4.23 -16.65 22.93
N TYR A 167 4.22 -15.33 23.04
CA TYR A 167 5.45 -14.65 23.38
C TYR A 167 5.16 -13.86 24.65
N ASP A 168 6.00 -14.07 25.67
CA ASP A 168 6.07 -13.24 26.88
C ASP A 168 6.54 -11.86 26.39
N ARG A 169 5.60 -11.09 25.81
CA ARG A 169 5.87 -9.80 25.18
C ARG A 169 6.20 -8.87 26.33
N ALA A 170 7.49 -8.63 26.56
CA ALA A 170 7.92 -7.43 27.24
C ALA A 170 7.11 -6.27 26.66
N PRO A 171 6.44 -5.43 27.48
CA PRO A 171 5.65 -4.33 26.98
C PRO A 171 6.55 -3.59 25.99
N LEU A 172 6.05 -3.49 24.77
CA LEU A 172 6.72 -3.00 23.58
C LEU A 172 7.12 -1.52 23.76
N GLN A 173 8.01 -1.22 24.72
CA GLN A 173 8.57 0.10 25.00
C GLN A 173 9.50 0.58 23.88
N ALA A 174 9.85 -0.31 22.95
CA ALA A 174 10.67 -0.02 21.78
C ALA A 174 9.99 -0.42 20.45
N SER A 175 8.67 -0.62 20.44
CA SER A 175 7.98 -0.92 19.20
C SER A 175 7.76 0.33 18.36
N PRO A 176 8.00 0.29 17.04
CA PRO A 176 7.70 1.40 16.14
C PRO A 176 6.20 1.64 15.96
N PHE A 177 5.33 0.82 16.58
CA PHE A 177 3.89 1.00 16.54
C PHE A 177 3.43 2.02 17.60
N PRO A 178 2.64 3.05 17.23
CA PRO A 178 2.00 3.89 18.22
C PRO A 178 0.99 3.06 19.02
N VAL A 179 1.21 2.96 20.33
CA VAL A 179 0.23 2.41 21.29
C VAL A 179 -1.03 3.28 21.20
N ARG A 180 -2.14 2.70 20.73
CA ARG A 180 -3.46 3.35 20.84
C ARG A 180 -4.07 3.00 22.20
N ASP A 181 -4.67 4.00 22.82
CA ASP A 181 -5.35 3.90 24.12
C ASP A 181 -6.51 2.90 24.00
N ASP A 182 -6.38 1.75 24.67
CA ASP A 182 -7.34 0.65 24.63
C ASP A 182 -8.62 1.03 25.37
N THR A 183 -9.63 1.51 24.65
CA THR A 183 -11.02 1.25 25.05
C THR A 183 -11.49 -0.02 24.33
N ALA A 184 -10.99 -1.17 24.79
CA ALA A 184 -11.45 -2.46 24.31
C ALA A 184 -12.94 -2.67 24.68
N PRO A 185 -13.81 -3.17 23.78
CA PRO A 185 -15.13 -3.64 24.18
C PRO A 185 -14.98 -4.91 25.02
N ALA A 186 -15.50 -4.88 26.24
CA ALA A 186 -15.51 -6.01 27.17
C ALA A 186 -16.24 -7.21 26.55
N VAL A 187 -15.51 -8.31 26.34
CA VAL A 187 -16.10 -9.62 26.06
C VAL A 187 -16.46 -10.24 27.40
N GLU A 188 -17.75 -10.34 27.71
CA GLU A 188 -18.24 -11.04 28.90
C GLU A 188 -17.91 -12.54 28.82
N PRO A 189 -17.40 -13.16 29.90
CA PRO A 189 -17.17 -14.60 29.93
C PRO A 189 -18.50 -15.35 29.99
N ALA A 190 -18.63 -16.35 29.11
CA ALA A 190 -19.75 -17.28 29.06
C ALA A 190 -19.97 -17.95 30.42
N SER A 191 -21.20 -17.84 30.94
CA SER A 191 -21.64 -18.52 32.16
C SER A 191 -21.71 -20.02 31.94
N GLN A 192 -21.14 -20.76 32.88
CA GLN A 192 -21.25 -22.21 33.01
C GLN A 192 -22.71 -22.64 33.19
N GLY A 193 -23.08 -23.74 32.54
CA GLY A 193 -24.27 -24.54 32.83
C GLY A 193 -23.86 -26.01 32.96
#